data_AF-A0A396JB20-F1
#
_entry.id   AF-A0A396JB20-F1
#
_cell.length_a   1.000
_cell.length_b   1.000
_cell.length_c   1.000
_cell.angle_alpha   90.00
_cell.angle_beta   90.00
_cell.angle_gamma   90.00
#
_symmetry.space_group_name_H-M   'P 1'
#
loop_
_entity.id
_entity.type
_entity.pdbx_description
1 polymer ?
#
loop_
_entity_poly.entity_id
_entity_poly.type
_entity_poly.pdbx_seq_one_letter_code
_entity_poly.pdbx_strand_id
1 'polypeptide(L)'
;MCCYALCCVVLHYTVLRVISKFIESYLLWKLPLEKYGLKPDHSFEEDYASCQVAVLPKSFYNEADKGKIIFKRASKWWFWSNGIEFDDNTKMDADVVLLATGYDGQKEAQNTFARAFF
;
A
#
# COMPACT_ATOMS: atom_id res chain seq x y z
N MET A 1 -11.02 -35.94 -13.44
CA MET A 1 -10.14 -34.77 -13.71
C MET A 1 -10.64 -33.47 -13.06
N CYS A 2 -11.93 -33.11 -13.12
CA CYS A 2 -12.44 -31.90 -12.42
C CYS A 2 -12.21 -31.87 -10.90
N CYS A 3 -12.31 -33.01 -10.21
CA CYS A 3 -12.16 -33.05 -8.74
C CYS A 3 -10.73 -32.74 -8.27
N TYR A 4 -9.71 -33.21 -9.02
CA TYR A 4 -8.30 -32.92 -8.73
C TYR A 4 -7.95 -31.46 -8.96
N ALA A 5 -8.46 -30.86 -10.05
CA ALA A 5 -8.28 -29.44 -10.33
C ALA A 5 -8.92 -28.55 -9.26
N LEU A 6 -10.13 -28.90 -8.79
CA LEU A 6 -10.79 -28.17 -7.71
C LEU A 6 -10.03 -28.28 -6.38
N CYS A 7 -9.54 -29.47 -6.03
CA CYS A 7 -8.70 -29.67 -4.85
C CYS A 7 -7.41 -28.85 -4.92
N CYS A 8 -6.73 -28.82 -6.07
CA CYS A 8 -5.51 -28.03 -6.24
C CYS A 8 -5.76 -26.53 -6.07
N VAL A 9 -6.86 -25.99 -6.61
CA VAL A 9 -7.20 -24.57 -6.47
C VAL A 9 -7.53 -24.22 -5.01
N VAL A 10 -8.30 -25.05 -4.32
CA VAL A 10 -8.64 -24.85 -2.91
C VAL A 10 -7.38 -24.94 -2.03
N LEU A 11 -6.52 -25.93 -2.26
CA LEU A 11 -5.25 -26.08 -1.54
C LEU A 11 -4.30 -24.90 -1.80
N HIS A 12 -4.25 -24.38 -3.02
CA HIS A 12 -3.41 -23.23 -3.34
C HIS A 12 -3.92 -21.97 -2.63
N TYR A 13 -5.23 -21.72 -2.66
CA TYR A 13 -5.85 -20.56 -2.01
C TYR A 13 -5.63 -20.57 -0.49
N THR A 14 -5.82 -21.71 0.18
CA THR A 14 -5.64 -21.80 1.64
C THR A 14 -4.18 -21.63 2.05
N VAL A 15 -3.23 -22.18 1.28
CA VAL A 15 -1.80 -22.02 1.55
C VAL A 15 -1.37 -20.55 1.40
N LEU A 16 -1.80 -19.88 0.33
CA LEU A 16 -1.51 -18.45 0.13
C LEU A 16 -2.06 -17.59 1.27
N ARG A 17 -3.26 -17.92 1.74
CA ARG A 17 -3.88 -17.22 2.88
C ARG A 17 -3.06 -17.34 4.16
N VAL A 18 -2.59 -18.55 4.46
CA VAL A 18 -1.75 -18.81 5.64
C VAL A 18 -0.42 -18.06 5.53
N ILE A 19 0.23 -18.11 4.36
CA ILE A 19 1.47 -17.37 4.10
C ILE A 19 1.26 -15.88 4.28
N SER A 20 0.17 -15.34 3.73
CA SER A 20 -0.16 -13.91 3.86
C SER A 20 -0.30 -13.49 5.33
N LYS A 21 -1.02 -14.28 6.15
CA LYS A 21 -1.18 -13.98 7.58
C LYS A 21 0.13 -14.06 8.35
N PHE A 22 1.01 -14.98 7.97
CA PHE A 22 2.34 -15.10 8.55
C PHE A 22 3.22 -13.90 8.19
N ILE A 23 3.21 -13.46 6.92
CA ILE A 23 3.94 -12.26 6.46
C ILE A 23 3.41 -11.01 7.17
N GLU A 24 2.10 -10.85 7.25
CA GLU A 24 1.44 -9.75 7.97
C GLU A 24 1.93 -9.68 9.43
N SER A 25 1.87 -10.81 10.14
CA SER A 25 2.35 -10.90 11.53
C SER A 25 3.86 -10.59 11.64
N TYR A 26 4.67 -11.11 10.72
CA TYR A 26 6.11 -10.84 10.69
C TYR A 26 6.41 -9.36 10.45
N LEU A 27 5.70 -8.71 9.52
CA LEU A 27 5.89 -7.29 9.21
C LEU A 27 5.48 -6.39 10.38
N LEU A 28 4.34 -6.68 11.02
CA LEU A 28 3.89 -5.93 12.20
C LEU A 28 4.83 -6.12 13.39
N TRP A 29 5.43 -7.29 13.53
CA TRP A 29 6.44 -7.54 14.56
C TRP A 29 7.79 -6.87 14.25
N LYS A 30 8.21 -6.91 12.99
CA LYS A 30 9.54 -6.44 12.57
C LYS A 30 9.61 -4.93 12.36
N LEU A 31 8.54 -4.33 11.87
CA LEU A 31 8.46 -2.92 11.53
C LEU A 31 7.52 -2.18 12.49
N PRO A 32 7.83 -0.94 12.88
CA PRO A 32 7.02 -0.15 13.80
C PRO A 32 5.77 0.46 13.10
N LEU A 33 5.03 -0.34 12.32
CA LEU A 33 3.89 0.15 11.54
C LEU A 33 2.79 0.74 12.41
N GLU A 34 2.48 0.10 13.54
CA GLU A 34 1.45 0.58 14.46
C GLU A 34 1.85 1.89 15.14
N LYS A 35 3.13 2.04 15.53
CA LYS A 35 3.68 3.26 16.14
C LYS A 35 3.43 4.50 15.26
N TYR A 36 3.52 4.35 13.95
CA TYR A 36 3.36 5.45 12.99
C TYR A 36 1.98 5.46 12.31
N GLY A 37 1.03 4.60 12.73
CA GLY A 37 -0.28 4.50 12.08
C GLY A 37 -0.21 4.07 10.62
N LEU A 38 0.81 3.28 10.23
CA LEU A 38 1.03 2.77 8.88
C LEU A 38 0.47 1.37 8.65
N LYS A 39 -0.15 0.75 9.66
CA LYS A 39 -0.86 -0.51 9.50
C LYS A 39 -2.04 -0.31 8.53
N PRO A 40 -2.09 -1.04 7.41
CA PRO A 40 -3.23 -0.98 6.49
C PRO A 40 -4.53 -1.41 7.17
N ASP A 41 -5.64 -0.84 6.74
CA ASP A 41 -6.96 -1.19 7.28
C ASP A 41 -7.55 -2.44 6.58
N HIS A 42 -7.05 -2.78 5.39
CA HIS A 42 -7.42 -3.98 4.62
C HIS A 42 -6.53 -5.18 4.96
N SER A 43 -6.91 -6.36 4.45
CA SER A 43 -6.16 -7.58 4.69
C SER A 43 -4.95 -7.69 3.76
N PHE A 44 -3.79 -8.11 4.30
CA PHE A 44 -2.59 -8.38 3.50
C PHE A 44 -2.79 -9.48 2.43
N GLU A 45 -3.87 -10.26 2.51
CA GLU A 45 -4.22 -11.28 1.51
C GLU A 45 -4.44 -10.62 0.14
N GLU A 46 -5.01 -9.41 0.14
CA GLU A 46 -5.25 -8.60 -1.06
C GLU A 46 -3.93 -8.03 -1.62
N ASP A 47 -3.02 -7.60 -0.75
CA ASP A 47 -1.71 -7.07 -1.15
C ASP A 47 -0.81 -8.16 -1.74
N TYR A 48 -0.81 -9.36 -1.14
CA TYR A 48 -0.05 -10.49 -1.66
C TYR A 48 -0.57 -10.95 -3.03
N ALA A 49 -1.90 -10.94 -3.23
CA ALA A 49 -2.50 -11.28 -4.51
C ALA A 49 -2.12 -10.30 -5.64
N SER A 50 -1.75 -9.06 -5.30
CA SER A 50 -1.37 -8.02 -6.26
C SER A 50 0.14 -7.96 -6.57
N CYS A 51 0.96 -8.83 -5.97
CA CYS A 51 2.43 -8.85 -6.13
C CYS A 51 3.11 -7.49 -5.83
N GLN A 52 2.50 -6.65 -4.99
CA GLN A 52 3.10 -5.37 -4.63
C GLN A 52 4.35 -5.59 -3.79
N VAL A 53 5.51 -5.21 -4.33
CA VAL A 53 6.79 -5.29 -3.62
C VAL A 53 7.08 -3.96 -2.94
N ALA A 54 7.03 -3.93 -1.61
CA ALA A 54 7.47 -2.79 -0.83
C ALA A 54 9.00 -2.82 -0.67
N VAL A 55 9.69 -1.82 -1.22
CA VAL A 55 11.12 -1.60 -0.95
C VAL A 55 11.26 -0.54 0.14
N LEU A 56 11.77 -0.95 1.30
CA LEU A 56 11.97 -0.06 2.43
C LEU A 56 13.47 0.23 2.63
N PRO A 57 13.92 1.50 2.59
CA PRO A 57 15.28 1.87 2.96
C PRO A 57 15.59 1.52 4.41
N LYS A 58 16.80 0.99 4.68
CA LYS A 58 17.21 0.55 6.04
C LYS A 58 17.10 1.64 7.11
N SER A 59 17.29 2.91 6.73
CA SER A 59 17.26 4.06 7.64
C SER A 59 15.88 4.72 7.77
N PHE A 60 14.85 4.24 7.06
CA PHE A 60 13.57 4.92 6.97
C PHE A 60 12.96 5.25 8.34
N TYR A 61 12.79 4.25 9.20
CA TYR A 61 12.23 4.47 10.54
C TYR A 61 13.19 5.19 11.49
N ASN A 62 14.50 5.08 11.29
CA ASN A 62 15.47 5.85 12.08
C ASN A 62 15.35 7.36 11.81
N GLU A 63 15.07 7.75 10.56
CA GLU A 63 14.83 9.16 10.22
C GLU A 63 13.44 9.63 10.67
N ALA A 64 12.44 8.73 10.69
CA ALA A 64 11.15 9.00 11.32
C ALA A 64 11.29 9.24 12.84
N ASP A 65 12.11 8.45 13.53
CA ASP A 65 12.41 8.63 14.96
C ASP A 65 13.11 9.97 15.26
N LYS A 66 13.90 10.48 14.31
CA LYS A 66 14.51 11.81 14.39
C LYS A 66 13.54 12.95 14.09
N GLY A 67 12.28 12.65 13.74
CA GLY A 67 11.28 13.66 13.38
C GLY A 67 11.43 14.24 11.97
N LYS A 68 12.27 13.64 11.11
CA LYS A 68 12.47 14.10 9.72
C LYS A 68 11.40 13.57 8.76
N ILE A 69 10.72 12.50 9.14
CA ILE A 69 9.59 11.93 8.40
C ILE A 69 8.39 12.00 9.31
N ILE A 70 7.37 12.73 8.89
CA ILE A 70 6.11 12.87 9.62
C ILE A 70 5.03 12.18 8.79
N PHE A 71 4.32 11.24 9.42
CA PHE A 71 3.23 10.51 8.78
C PHE A 71 1.91 11.21 9.11
N LYS A 72 1.13 11.54 8.07
CA LYS A 72 -0.23 12.06 8.20
C LYS A 72 -1.15 11.28 7.28
N ARG A 73 -2.16 10.60 7.85
CA ARG A 73 -3.29 10.09 7.07
C ARG A 73 -4.18 11.27 6.73
N ALA A 74 -4.30 11.61 5.45
CA ALA A 74 -5.17 12.68 4.97
C ALA A 74 -6.06 12.14 3.85
N SER A 75 -7.37 12.35 3.98
CA SER A 75 -8.35 11.89 2.99
C SER A 75 -8.49 12.86 1.82
N LYS A 76 -8.40 14.16 2.11
CA LYS A 76 -8.51 15.26 1.16
C LYS A 76 -7.51 16.35 1.53
N TRP A 77 -6.91 16.93 0.51
CA TRP A 77 -5.95 18.02 0.63
C TRP A 77 -5.90 18.79 -0.69
N TRP A 78 -5.42 20.04 -0.64
CA TRP A 78 -5.22 20.89 -1.81
C TRP A 78 -4.00 21.78 -1.62
N PHE A 79 -3.55 22.41 -2.71
CA PHE A 79 -2.46 23.38 -2.65
C PHE A 79 -2.95 24.73 -2.13
N TRP A 80 -2.10 25.42 -1.38
CA TRP A 80 -2.26 26.83 -1.04
C TRP A 80 -0.96 27.58 -1.37
N SER A 81 -0.91 28.89 -1.11
CA SER A 81 0.20 29.73 -1.58
C SER A 81 1.58 29.28 -1.10
N ASN A 82 1.68 28.60 0.06
CA ASN A 82 2.95 28.24 0.68
C ASN A 82 3.16 26.72 0.81
N GLY A 83 2.27 25.88 0.27
CA GLY A 83 2.40 24.43 0.39
C GLY A 83 1.07 23.69 0.24
N ILE A 84 0.73 22.87 1.24
CA ILE A 84 -0.52 22.07 1.26
C ILE A 84 -1.43 22.41 2.45
N GLU A 85 -2.73 22.32 2.21
CA GLU A 85 -3.79 22.48 3.19
C GLU A 85 -4.66 21.20 3.21
N PHE A 86 -5.08 20.79 4.39
CA PHE A 86 -5.86 19.59 4.63
C PHE A 86 -7.33 19.92 4.94
N ASP A 87 -8.19 18.92 4.87
CA ASP A 87 -9.62 19.03 5.20
C ASP A 87 -9.93 19.47 6.65
N ASP A 88 -8.99 19.26 7.57
CA ASP A 88 -9.04 19.75 8.95
C ASP A 88 -8.62 21.24 9.10
N ASN A 89 -8.42 21.96 7.98
CA ASN A 89 -7.88 23.32 7.89
C ASN A 89 -6.46 23.49 8.44
N THR A 90 -5.73 22.40 8.71
CA THR A 90 -4.31 22.49 9.03
C THR A 90 -3.51 22.76 7.76
N LYS A 91 -2.45 23.57 7.90
CA LYS A 91 -1.58 23.97 6.80
C LYS A 91 -0.17 23.47 7.06
N MET A 92 0.49 23.05 5.99
CA MET A 92 1.88 22.64 5.98
C MET A 92 2.61 23.40 4.88
N ASP A 93 3.63 24.14 5.29
CA ASP A 93 4.55 24.79 4.36
C ASP A 93 5.40 23.71 3.66
N ALA A 94 5.58 23.85 2.35
CA ALA A 94 6.36 22.92 1.55
C ALA A 94 7.01 23.63 0.37
N ASP A 95 8.33 23.51 0.26
CA ASP A 95 9.08 24.02 -0.90
C ASP A 95 8.88 23.15 -2.14
N VAL A 96 8.72 21.83 -1.94
CA VAL A 96 8.57 20.83 -3.00
C VAL A 96 7.52 19.80 -2.60
N VAL A 97 6.61 19.47 -3.53
CA VAL A 97 5.60 18.42 -3.36
C VAL A 97 5.80 17.35 -4.43
N LEU A 98 6.02 16.11 -3.99
CA LEU A 98 6.19 14.94 -4.85
C LEU A 98 4.93 14.07 -4.81
N LEU A 99 4.29 13.86 -5.96
CA LEU A 99 3.12 13.00 -6.10
C LEU A 99 3.54 11.56 -6.42
N ALA A 100 3.70 10.73 -5.39
CA ALA A 100 4.04 9.32 -5.52
C ALA A 100 2.80 8.42 -5.47
N THR A 101 1.75 8.74 -6.25
CA THR A 101 0.43 8.07 -6.21
C THR A 101 0.40 6.68 -6.84
N GLY A 102 1.52 6.18 -7.34
CA GLY A 102 1.61 4.86 -7.99
C GLY A 102 0.90 4.79 -9.34
N TYR A 103 0.56 3.57 -9.75
CA TYR A 103 -0.05 3.24 -11.04
C TYR A 103 -1.15 2.19 -10.86
N ASP A 104 -2.28 2.35 -11.55
CA ASP A 104 -3.40 1.40 -11.54
C ASP A 104 -3.31 0.44 -12.73
N GLY A 105 -2.55 -0.64 -12.56
CA GLY A 105 -2.31 -1.61 -13.63
C GLY A 105 -3.58 -2.33 -14.12
N GLN A 106 -4.59 -2.51 -13.27
CA GLN A 106 -5.81 -3.21 -13.65
C GLN A 106 -6.64 -2.35 -14.61
N LYS A 107 -6.87 -1.09 -14.25
CA LYS A 107 -7.59 -0.14 -15.11
C LYS A 107 -6.88 0.05 -16.44
N GLU A 108 -5.56 0.11 -16.41
CA GLU A 108 -4.76 0.34 -17.61
C GLU A 108 -4.71 -0.90 -18.52
N ALA A 109 -4.65 -2.11 -17.95
CA ALA A 109 -4.83 -3.35 -18.70
C ALA A 109 -6.21 -3.42 -19.34
N GLN A 110 -7.28 -3.12 -18.58
CA GLN A 110 -8.66 -3.09 -19.10
C GLN A 110 -8.81 -2.10 -20.25
N ASN A 111 -8.27 -0.89 -20.12
CA ASN A 111 -8.28 0.12 -21.19
C ASN A 111 -7.52 -0.35 -22.43
N THR A 112 -6.39 -1.03 -22.24
CA THR A 112 -5.58 -1.55 -23.35
C THR A 112 -6.29 -2.69 -24.09
N PHE A 113 -6.86 -3.65 -23.35
CA PHE A 113 -7.63 -4.73 -23.96
C PHE A 113 -8.93 -4.22 -24.59
N ALA A 114 -9.64 -3.28 -23.96
CA ALA A 114 -10.80 -2.64 -24.57
C ALA A 114 -10.44 -1.96 -25.89
N ARG A 115 -9.30 -1.26 -25.97
CA ARG A 115 -8.78 -0.65 -27.21
C ARG A 115 -8.25 -1.65 -28.25
N ALA A 116 -7.97 -2.89 -27.87
CA ALA A 116 -7.53 -3.93 -28.81
C ALA A 116 -8.72 -4.70 -29.43
N PHE A 117 -9.92 -4.56 -28.86
CA PHE A 117 -11.16 -5.18 -29.33
C PHE A 117 -12.13 -4.19 -30.01
N PHE A 118 -11.74 -2.91 -30.11
CA PHE A 118 -12.39 -1.86 -30.94
C PHE A 118 -11.37 -1.28 -31.92
#